data_AF-A0A972ZA87-F1
#
_entry.id   AF-A0A972ZA87-F1
#
_cell.length_a   1.000
_cell.length_b   1.000
_cell.length_c   1.000
_cell.angle_alpha   90.00
_cell.angle_beta   90.00
_cell.angle_gamma   90.00
#
_symmetry.space_group_name_H-M   'P 1'
#
loop_
_entity.id
_entity.type
_entity.pdbx_description
1 polymer ?
#
loop_
_entity_poly.entity_id
_entity_poly.type
_entity_poly.pdbx_seq_one_letter_code
_entity_poly.pdbx_strand_id
1 'polypeptide(L)' 'MVNSHYFSSETFAFLKGLAENNNRQWFQQNKKRSEEHVMDPAIRFIIDFKPLLIEITRQFT' A
#
# COMPACT_ATOMS: atom_id res chain seq x y z
N MET A 1 20.03 -4.52 7.22
CA MET A 1 19.60 -3.31 6.50
C MET A 1 18.22 -3.59 5.94
N VAL A 2 17.18 -2.87 6.37
CA VAL A 2 15.85 -2.99 5.76
C VAL A 2 15.88 -2.14 4.49
N ASN A 3 16.25 -2.75 3.37
CA ASN A 3 16.05 -2.15 2.06
C ASN A 3 14.84 -2.83 1.43
N SER A 4 13.67 -2.57 2.03
CA SER A 4 12.40 -3.15 1.57
C SER A 4 11.69 -2.10 0.72
N HIS A 5 11.75 -2.27 -0.60
CA HIS A 5 10.91 -1.51 -1.51
C HIS A 5 9.47 -2.03 -1.38
N TYR A 6 8.70 -1.46 -0.46
CA TYR A 6 7.30 -1.87 -0.25
C TYR A 6 6.46 -1.60 -1.49
N PHE A 7 6.59 -0.40 -2.05
CA PHE A 7 5.84 0.06 -3.21
C PHE A 7 6.70 -0.01 -4.47
N SER A 8 6.05 -0.30 -5.59
CA SER A 8 6.68 -0.44 -6.90
C SER A 8 6.01 0.47 -7.93
N SER A 9 6.52 0.47 -9.17
CA SER A 9 5.89 1.19 -10.28
C SER A 9 4.42 0.81 -10.48
N GLU A 10 4.07 -0.43 -10.19
CA GLU A 10 2.73 -1.00 -10.33
C GLU A 10 1.74 -0.36 -9.35
N THR A 11 2.19 0.02 -8.15
CA THR A 11 1.39 0.79 -7.18
C THR A 11 0.90 2.08 -7.84
N PHE A 12 1.83 2.86 -8.41
CA PHE A 12 1.49 4.14 -9.04
C PHE A 12 0.70 3.95 -10.34
N ALA A 13 0.98 2.91 -11.11
CA ALA A 13 0.21 2.56 -12.30
C ALA A 13 -1.26 2.24 -11.96
N PHE A 14 -1.50 1.49 -10.88
CA PHE A 14 -2.86 1.24 -10.39
C PHE A 14 -3.54 2.52 -9.93
N LEU A 15 -2.87 3.36 -9.13
CA LEU A 15 -3.46 4.60 -8.61
C LEU A 15 -3.83 5.60 -9.72
N LYS A 16 -3.01 5.71 -10.77
CA LYS A 16 -3.35 6.50 -11.97
C LYS A 16 -4.59 5.96 -12.67
N GLY A 17 -4.64 4.64 -12.92
CA GLY A 17 -5.80 4.00 -13.51
C GLY A 17 -7.07 4.18 -12.69
N LEU A 18 -6.97 4.12 -11.36
CA LEU A 18 -8.09 4.37 -10.45
C LEU A 18 -8.57 5.82 -10.53
N ALA A 19 -7.66 6.79 -10.60
CA ALA A 19 -8.01 8.21 -10.73
C ALA A 19 -8.80 8.48 -12.02
N GLU A 20 -8.44 7.83 -13.13
CA GLU A 20 -9.12 7.96 -14.42
C GLU A 20 -10.45 7.20 -14.48
N ASN A 21 -10.59 6.10 -13.74
CA ASN A 21 -11.69 5.15 -13.88
C ASN A 21 -12.40 4.87 -12.54
N ASN A 22 -12.61 5.89 -11.71
CA ASN A 22 -13.12 5.75 -10.34
C ASN A 22 -14.60 5.35 -10.26
N ASN A 23 -14.92 4.14 -10.69
CA ASN A 23 -16.24 3.54 -10.60
C ASN A 23 -16.15 2.07 -10.16
N ARG A 24 -17.27 1.56 -9.65
CA ARG A 24 -17.33 0.22 -9.05
C ARG A 24 -16.97 -0.89 -10.03
N GLN A 25 -17.42 -0.80 -11.29
CA GLN A 25 -17.20 -1.85 -12.29
C GLN A 25 -15.72 -2.01 -12.60
N TRP A 26 -15.03 -0.90 -12.88
CA TRP A 26 -13.60 -0.90 -13.15
C TRP A 26 -12.81 -1.42 -11.93
N PHE A 27 -13.17 -0.99 -10.72
CA PHE A 27 -12.49 -1.46 -9.52
C PHE A 27 -12.65 -2.97 -9.32
N GLN A 28 -13.85 -3.53 -9.53
CA GLN A 28 -14.05 -4.98 -9.42
C GLN A 28 -13.18 -5.77 -10.40
N GLN A 29 -13.00 -5.27 -11.63
CA GLN A 29 -12.11 -5.88 -12.62
C GLN A 29 -10.63 -5.78 -12.23
N ASN A 30 -10.25 -4.75 -11.47
CA ASN A 30 -8.86 -4.48 -11.07
C ASN A 30 -8.56 -4.81 -9.60
N LYS A 31 -9.50 -5.44 -8.88
CA LYS A 31 -9.41 -5.71 -7.44
C LYS A 31 -8.13 -6.46 -7.06
N LYS A 32 -7.79 -7.50 -7.82
CA LYS A 32 -6.58 -8.30 -7.61
C LYS A 32 -5.30 -7.45 -7.68
N ARG A 33 -5.21 -6.54 -8.67
CA ARG A 33 -4.08 -5.61 -8.82
C ARG A 33 -4.00 -4.62 -7.65
N SER A 34 -5.14 -4.18 -7.13
CA SER A 34 -5.21 -3.36 -5.92
C SER A 34 -4.67 -4.11 -4.71
N GLU A 35 -5.05 -5.39 -4.56
CA GLU A 35 -4.60 -6.23 -3.45
C GLU A 35 -3.09 -6.44 -3.52
N GLU A 36 -2.59 -6.92 -4.66
CA GLU A 36 -1.18 -7.27 -4.88
C GLU A 36 -0.22 -6.08 -4.81
N HIS A 37 -0.61 -4.93 -5.37
CA HIS A 37 0.30 -3.80 -5.56
C HIS A 37 0.01 -2.58 -4.68
N VAL A 38 -1.09 -2.58 -3.91
CA VAL A 38 -1.41 -1.48 -3.00
C VAL A 38 -1.64 -1.99 -1.58
N MET A 39 -2.59 -2.91 -1.39
CA MET A 39 -2.98 -3.36 -0.04
C MET A 39 -1.88 -4.17 0.64
N ASP A 40 -1.37 -5.21 0.01
CA ASP A 40 -0.34 -6.08 0.60
C ASP A 40 0.97 -5.32 0.87
N PRO A 41 1.47 -4.45 -0.04
CA PRO A 41 2.53 -3.49 0.26
C PRO A 41 2.26 -2.59 1.47
N ALA A 42 1.09 -1.98 1.54
CA ALA A 42 0.75 -1.03 2.60
C ALA A 42 0.66 -1.73 3.96
N ILE A 43 0.07 -2.92 4.02
CA ILE A 43 0.01 -3.73 5.24
C ILE A 43 1.43 -4.08 5.72
N ARG A 44 2.29 -4.56 4.83
CA ARG A 44 3.69 -4.86 5.16
C ARG A 44 4.43 -3.62 5.67
N PHE A 45 4.25 -2.48 5.01
CA PHE A 45 4.81 -1.21 5.47
C PHE A 45 4.34 -0.86 6.88
N ILE A 46 3.03 -0.94 7.16
CA ILE A 46 2.48 -0.61 8.48
C ILE A 46 3.04 -1.53 9.57
N ILE A 47 3.12 -2.84 9.30
CA ILE A 47 3.65 -3.83 10.25
C ILE A 47 5.12 -3.53 10.57
N ASP A 48 5.94 -3.29 9.55
CA ASP A 48 7.37 -3.03 9.71
C ASP A 48 7.64 -1.63 10.28
N PHE A 49 6.73 -0.67 10.06
CA PHE A 49 6.84 0.70 10.56
C PHE A 49 6.41 0.82 12.03
N LYS A 50 5.52 -0.05 12.51
CA LYS A 50 5.05 -0.06 13.92
C LYS A 50 6.19 0.00 14.96
N PRO A 51 7.23 -0.86 14.92
CA PRO A 51 8.31 -0.78 15.91
C PRO A 51 9.07 0.56 15.86
N LEU A 52 9.24 1.16 14.68
CA LEU A 52 9.89 2.46 14.53
C LEU A 52 9.06 3.60 15.15
N LEU A 53 7.74 3.53 15.06
CA LEU A 53 6.85 4.51 15.72
C LEU A 53 6.95 4.46 17.25
N ILE A 54 7.07 3.26 17.82
CA ILE A 54 7.23 3.07 19.27
C ILE A 54 8.52 3.72 19.78
N GLU A 55 9.59 3.73 18.97
CA GLU A 55 10.86 4.40 19.31
C GLU A 55 10.71 5.93 19.35
N ILE A 56 9.87 6.51 18.49
CA ILE A 56 9.67 7.97 18.40
C ILE A 56 8.71 8.48 19.48
N THR A 57 7.66 7.71 19.81
CA THR A 57 6.64 8.16 20.75
C THR A 57 5.92 6.99 21.45
N ARG A 58 5.68 7.16 22.75
CA ARG A 58 4.97 6.19 23.60
C ARG A 58 3.46 6.08 23.32
N GLN A 59 2.89 6.95 22.49
CA GLN A 59 1.45 6.96 22.21
C GLN A 59 0.99 5.81 21.29
N PHE A 60 1.91 5.09 20.65
CA PHE A 60 1.61 4.02 19.70
C PHE A 60 1.92 2.60 20.24
N THR A 61 1.80 2.40 21.56
CA THR A 61 1.86 1.07 22.23
C THR A 61 0.66 0.20 21.93
#